data_AF-A0A0C4E1R7-F1
#
_entry.id   AF-A0A0C4E1R7-F1
#
_cell.length_a   1.000
_cell.length_b   1.000
_cell.length_c   1.000
_cell.angle_alpha   90.00
_cell.angle_beta   90.00
_cell.angle_gamma   90.00
#
_symmetry.space_group_name_H-M   'P 1'
#
loop_
_entity.id
_entity.type
_entity.pdbx_description
1 polymer ?
#
loop_
_entity_poly.entity_id
_entity_poly.type
_entity_poly.pdbx_seq_one_letter_code
_entity_poly.pdbx_strand_id
1 'polypeptide(L)'
;MLLDRVLHPAVLFLFAVGFLPTAVAKPKDAILLSDVQSLTLRADRQTTHRRVPAAPQLKCVSHRSVCGLHKVDVMRCTNQGSSYGDEDIQWSCTASLPPELKLGSTEVVCEGYSSPQDPYVLKGSCGVEYKLILTDEGHRRYPDLGGGGGSSGDGSLPTWVFWVFFTVVVVIIVGTTTRMTEATAASAAVGVLGAGLAVPALLGLTPAPALALDTKAPALVQPADVEPL
;
A
#
# COMPACT_ATOMS: atom_id res chain seq x y z
N MET A 1 70.11 20.84 -12.25
CA MET A 1 70.31 20.93 -10.79
C MET A 1 69.57 22.10 -10.13
N LEU A 2 69.65 23.35 -10.63
CA LEU A 2 68.84 24.47 -10.09
C LEU A 2 67.43 24.56 -10.72
N LEU A 3 67.26 24.16 -11.97
CA LEU A 3 65.96 24.17 -12.66
C LEU A 3 64.98 23.12 -12.10
N ASP A 4 65.50 21.92 -11.75
CA ASP A 4 64.69 20.80 -11.25
C ASP A 4 64.14 21.03 -9.82
N ARG A 5 64.79 21.89 -9.03
CA ARG A 5 64.40 22.18 -7.64
C ARG A 5 63.31 23.24 -7.52
N VAL A 6 63.09 24.05 -8.56
CA VAL A 6 62.05 25.10 -8.58
C VAL A 6 60.77 24.60 -9.26
N LEU A 7 60.89 23.63 -10.18
CA LEU A 7 59.75 23.07 -10.90
C LEU A 7 58.85 22.18 -10.00
N HIS A 8 59.43 21.46 -9.05
CA HIS A 8 58.69 20.57 -8.13
C HIS A 8 57.70 21.28 -7.18
N PRO A 9 58.05 22.37 -6.47
CA PRO A 9 57.09 23.07 -5.61
C PRO A 9 56.01 23.81 -6.40
N ALA A 10 56.31 24.26 -7.62
CA ALA A 10 55.34 24.94 -8.48
C ALA A 10 54.25 23.96 -9.01
N VAL A 11 54.63 22.73 -9.36
CA VAL A 11 53.68 21.69 -9.79
C VAL A 11 52.80 21.21 -8.63
N LEU A 12 53.34 21.10 -7.41
CA LEU A 12 52.54 20.77 -6.22
C LEU A 12 51.54 21.87 -5.85
N PHE A 13 51.90 23.15 -6.03
CA PHE A 13 51.00 24.26 -5.76
C PHE A 13 49.85 24.33 -6.78
N LEU A 14 50.09 24.01 -8.06
CA LEU A 14 49.05 23.94 -9.09
C LEU A 14 48.09 22.76 -8.90
N PHE A 15 48.54 21.64 -8.33
CA PHE A 15 47.66 20.53 -7.97
C PHE A 15 46.75 20.82 -6.77
N ALA A 16 47.17 21.70 -5.85
CA ALA A 16 46.38 22.06 -4.66
C ALA A 16 45.23 23.05 -4.95
N VAL A 17 45.31 23.84 -6.03
CA VAL A 17 44.28 24.83 -6.40
C VAL A 17 43.10 24.21 -7.16
N GLY A 18 43.25 22.98 -7.68
CA GLY A 18 42.22 22.29 -8.48
C GLY A 18 41.07 21.65 -7.70
N PHE A 19 41.13 21.60 -6.36
CA PHE A 19 40.13 20.95 -5.50
C PHE A 19 39.54 21.92 -4.48
N LEU A 20 39.06 23.08 -4.93
CA LEU A 20 38.10 23.83 -4.13
C LEU A 20 36.76 23.08 -4.21
N PRO A 21 36.23 22.51 -3.10
CA PRO A 21 34.90 21.94 -3.10
C PRO A 21 33.92 23.07 -3.42
N THR A 22 33.31 23.02 -4.60
CA THR A 22 32.20 23.90 -4.94
C THR A 22 31.07 23.60 -3.98
N ALA A 23 30.84 24.48 -2.99
CA ALA A 23 29.68 24.38 -2.12
C ALA A 23 28.43 24.46 -3.00
N VAL A 24 27.75 23.32 -3.18
CA VAL A 24 26.48 23.26 -3.89
C VAL A 24 25.49 24.07 -3.04
N ALA A 25 25.10 25.23 -3.55
CA ALA A 25 24.11 26.07 -2.90
C ALA A 25 22.80 25.28 -2.79
N LYS A 26 22.24 25.17 -1.57
CA LYS A 26 20.93 24.56 -1.36
C LYS A 26 19.91 25.33 -2.21
N PRO A 27 19.13 24.64 -3.08
CA PRO A 27 18.14 25.32 -3.89
C PRO A 27 17.11 26.05 -3.02
N LYS A 28 16.76 27.28 -3.39
CA LYS A 28 15.88 28.16 -2.57
C LYS A 28 14.45 27.63 -2.44
N ASP A 29 14.06 26.71 -3.32
CA ASP A 29 12.74 26.09 -3.42
C ASP A 29 12.69 24.66 -2.87
N ALA A 30 13.81 24.12 -2.35
CA ALA A 30 13.88 22.83 -1.68
C ALA A 30 13.73 22.99 -0.16
N ILE A 31 12.69 22.37 0.42
CA ILE A 31 12.43 22.39 1.87
C ILE A 31 12.40 20.96 2.40
N LEU A 32 12.93 20.73 3.61
CA LEU A 32 12.87 19.42 4.24
C LEU A 32 11.43 19.18 4.71
N LEU A 33 10.86 18.00 4.43
CA LEU A 33 9.45 17.75 4.74
C LEU A 33 9.17 17.78 6.26
N SER A 34 10.10 17.26 7.07
CA SER A 34 10.00 17.28 8.54
C SER A 34 10.02 18.68 9.15
N ASP A 35 10.65 19.66 8.49
CA ASP A 35 10.68 21.06 8.94
C ASP A 35 9.37 21.81 8.68
N VAL A 36 8.47 21.26 7.87
CA VAL A 36 7.19 21.89 7.55
C VAL A 36 6.24 21.73 8.73
N GLN A 37 6.01 22.83 9.45
CA GLN A 37 5.16 22.81 10.66
C GLN A 37 3.66 22.73 10.34
N SER A 38 3.21 23.45 9.31
CA SER A 38 1.80 23.46 8.93
C SER A 38 1.60 23.79 7.46
N LEU A 39 0.49 23.30 6.92
CA LEU A 39 0.02 23.56 5.57
C LEU A 39 -1.35 24.23 5.64
N THR A 40 -1.53 25.28 4.84
CA THR A 40 -2.85 25.89 4.62
C THR A 40 -3.19 25.78 3.15
N LEU A 41 -4.17 24.94 2.85
CA LEU A 41 -4.56 24.54 1.50
C LEU A 41 -5.90 25.18 1.20
N ARG A 42 -6.10 25.57 -0.07
CA ARG A 42 -7.30 26.31 -0.47
C ARG A 42 -7.96 25.66 -1.68
N ALA A 43 -9.29 25.75 -1.72
CA ALA A 43 -10.07 25.41 -2.90
C ALA A 43 -9.60 26.23 -4.10
N ASP A 44 -9.72 25.63 -5.29
CA ASP A 44 -9.44 26.29 -6.58
C ASP A 44 -8.00 26.81 -6.75
N ARG A 45 -7.07 26.36 -5.91
CA ARG A 45 -5.64 26.63 -6.04
C ARG A 45 -4.93 25.37 -6.52
N GLN A 46 -3.97 25.60 -7.40
CA GLN A 46 -3.06 24.57 -7.88
C GLN A 46 -1.78 24.57 -7.03
N THR A 47 -1.14 23.42 -6.92
CA THR A 47 0.18 23.26 -6.35
C THR A 47 1.24 23.89 -7.25
N THR A 48 2.36 24.31 -6.68
CA THR A 48 3.56 24.54 -7.49
C THR A 48 4.04 23.19 -8.01
N HIS A 49 4.69 23.20 -9.17
CA HIS A 49 5.17 21.98 -9.79
C HIS A 49 6.46 22.23 -10.54
N ARG A 50 7.25 21.16 -10.73
CA ARG A 50 8.45 21.23 -11.56
C ARG A 50 8.52 20.12 -12.60
N ARG A 51 8.33 18.87 -12.19
CA ARG A 51 8.48 17.70 -13.07
C ARG A 51 7.15 17.03 -13.38
N VAL A 52 6.23 17.06 -12.43
CA VAL A 52 4.86 16.57 -12.60
C VAL A 52 3.92 17.72 -12.92
N PRO A 53 2.75 17.50 -13.55
CA PRO A 53 1.77 18.55 -13.74
C PRO A 53 1.26 19.12 -12.41
N ALA A 54 0.89 20.40 -12.41
CA ALA A 54 0.24 21.02 -11.25
C ALA A 54 -1.03 20.26 -10.86
N ALA A 55 -1.21 20.01 -9.57
CA ALA A 55 -2.37 19.33 -9.01
C ALA A 55 -3.21 20.28 -8.15
N PRO A 56 -4.52 20.03 -7.96
CA PRO A 56 -5.32 20.80 -7.02
C PRO A 56 -4.77 20.67 -5.59
N GLN A 57 -4.73 21.77 -4.84
CA GLN A 57 -4.33 21.73 -3.43
C GLN A 57 -5.30 20.94 -2.55
N LEU A 58 -6.59 20.94 -2.91
CA LEU A 58 -7.63 20.19 -2.21
C LEU A 58 -8.38 19.30 -3.20
N LYS A 59 -8.37 17.99 -2.95
CA LYS A 59 -9.04 17.01 -3.79
C LYS A 59 -9.90 16.07 -2.96
N CYS A 60 -11.22 16.10 -3.20
CA CYS A 60 -12.13 15.14 -2.59
C CYS A 60 -12.06 13.80 -3.33
N VAL A 61 -11.82 12.71 -2.60
CA VAL A 61 -11.70 11.34 -3.15
C VAL A 61 -12.87 10.43 -2.76
N SER A 62 -13.92 10.97 -2.14
CA SER A 62 -15.18 10.25 -1.92
C SER A 62 -15.94 10.02 -3.23
N HIS A 63 -17.04 9.27 -3.15
CA HIS A 63 -17.96 9.15 -4.28
C HIS A 63 -18.44 10.53 -4.75
N ARG A 64 -18.59 10.72 -6.06
CA ARG A 64 -18.90 12.01 -6.69
C ARG A 64 -20.11 12.70 -6.06
N SER A 65 -21.16 11.95 -5.74
CA SER A 65 -22.36 12.49 -5.10
C SER A 65 -22.09 13.05 -3.71
N VAL A 66 -21.18 12.45 -2.93
CA VAL A 66 -20.78 12.93 -1.60
C VAL A 66 -19.88 14.15 -1.71
N CYS A 67 -18.89 14.13 -2.62
CA CYS A 67 -18.05 15.31 -2.89
C CYS A 67 -18.84 16.51 -3.44
N GLY A 68 -19.99 16.26 -4.06
CA GLY A 68 -20.89 17.30 -4.55
C GLY A 68 -21.72 17.99 -3.46
N LEU A 69 -21.81 17.42 -2.25
CA LEU A 69 -22.61 18.00 -1.16
C LEU A 69 -21.96 19.25 -0.56
N HIS A 70 -20.63 19.25 -0.46
CA HIS A 70 -19.91 20.37 0.13
C HIS A 70 -18.47 20.43 -0.40
N LYS A 71 -18.06 21.63 -0.82
CA LYS A 71 -16.69 21.91 -1.25
C LYS A 71 -15.93 22.57 -0.10
N VAL A 72 -14.85 21.93 0.35
CA VAL A 72 -14.00 22.49 1.41
C VAL A 72 -13.20 23.66 0.87
N ASP A 73 -13.42 24.87 1.41
CA ASP A 73 -12.75 26.10 0.97
C ASP A 73 -11.32 26.22 1.47
N VAL A 74 -11.08 25.86 2.73
CA VAL A 74 -9.77 25.95 3.39
C VAL A 74 -9.59 24.74 4.29
N MET A 75 -8.42 24.10 4.20
CA MET A 75 -7.99 23.04 5.12
C MET A 75 -6.64 23.41 5.72
N ARG A 76 -6.49 23.15 7.02
CA ARG A 76 -5.23 23.33 7.73
C ARG A 76 -4.74 21.98 8.23
N CYS A 77 -3.53 21.61 7.83
CA CYS A 77 -2.85 20.42 8.31
C CYS A 77 -1.66 20.81 9.18
N THR A 78 -1.52 20.15 10.33
CA THR A 78 -0.40 20.33 11.25
C THR A 78 0.46 19.07 11.25
N ASN A 79 1.77 19.27 11.26
CA ASN A 79 2.74 18.19 11.38
C ASN A 79 2.71 17.67 12.83
N GLN A 80 2.48 16.37 13.00
CA GLN A 80 2.40 15.68 14.29
C GLN A 80 3.68 14.90 14.62
N GLY A 81 4.76 15.14 13.88
CA GLY A 81 6.00 14.38 13.95
C GLY A 81 5.95 13.12 13.09
N SER A 82 6.90 12.23 13.29
CA SER A 82 7.00 10.96 12.57
C SER A 82 7.01 9.78 13.53
N SER A 83 6.46 8.64 13.10
CA SER A 83 6.48 7.41 13.90
C SER A 83 7.68 6.53 13.56
N TYR A 84 8.20 6.62 12.34
CA TYR A 84 9.31 5.80 11.82
C TYR A 84 10.15 6.67 10.87
N GLY A 85 11.30 7.19 11.32
CA GLY A 85 12.20 8.00 10.49
C GLY A 85 11.77 9.45 10.29
N ASP A 86 12.59 10.28 9.63
CA ASP A 86 12.29 11.71 9.42
C ASP A 86 11.44 11.96 8.15
N GLU A 87 11.20 10.91 7.37
CA GLU A 87 10.46 10.93 6.11
C GLU A 87 8.95 10.64 6.27
N ASP A 88 8.53 9.87 7.28
CA ASP A 88 7.14 9.46 7.48
C ASP A 88 6.38 10.42 8.41
N ILE A 89 6.14 11.63 7.91
CA ILE A 89 5.45 12.68 8.65
C ILE A 89 3.95 12.37 8.79
N GLN A 90 3.48 12.36 10.03
CA GLN A 90 2.07 12.25 10.37
C GLN A 90 1.42 13.63 10.33
N TRP A 91 0.32 13.75 9.59
CA TRP A 91 -0.41 15.00 9.44
C TRP A 91 -1.78 14.93 10.11
N SER A 92 -2.13 15.96 10.88
CA SER A 92 -3.48 16.16 11.41
C SER A 92 -4.16 17.29 10.64
N CYS A 93 -5.19 16.97 9.86
CA CYS A 93 -5.89 17.93 9.02
C CYS A 93 -7.27 18.30 9.59
N THR A 94 -7.58 19.59 9.54
CA THR A 94 -8.85 20.16 10.02
C THR A 94 -9.47 21.06 8.96
N ALA A 95 -10.80 21.03 8.85
CA ALA A 95 -11.58 21.88 7.97
C ALA A 95 -12.96 22.15 8.60
N SER A 96 -13.56 23.28 8.22
CA SER A 96 -14.95 23.58 8.58
C SER A 96 -15.88 22.77 7.68
N LEU A 97 -16.72 21.93 8.27
CA LEU A 97 -17.69 21.11 7.57
C LEU A 97 -19.10 21.31 8.16
N PRO A 98 -20.15 21.16 7.34
CA PRO A 98 -21.52 21.19 7.83
C PRO A 98 -21.83 19.89 8.62
N PRO A 99 -22.81 19.88 9.54
CA PRO A 99 -23.01 18.79 10.50
C PRO A 99 -23.35 17.43 9.88
N GLU A 100 -23.79 17.41 8.62
CA GLU A 100 -24.07 16.21 7.83
C GLU A 100 -22.80 15.46 7.40
N LEU A 101 -21.64 16.11 7.47
CA LEU A 101 -20.38 15.61 6.93
C LEU A 101 -19.27 15.64 7.99
N LYS A 102 -18.40 14.65 7.91
CA LYS A 102 -17.14 14.61 8.66
C LYS A 102 -15.98 14.25 7.74
N LEU A 103 -14.77 14.67 8.13
CA LEU A 103 -13.55 14.23 7.49
C LEU A 103 -13.32 12.75 7.82
N GLY A 104 -13.02 11.97 6.79
CA GLY A 104 -12.49 10.62 6.88
C GLY A 104 -10.97 10.64 6.79
N SER A 105 -10.41 9.81 5.91
CA SER A 105 -8.98 9.81 5.62
C SER A 105 -8.54 11.14 4.99
N THR A 106 -7.39 11.64 5.41
CA THR A 106 -6.71 12.80 4.85
C THR A 106 -5.26 12.43 4.56
N GLU A 107 -4.83 12.59 3.32
CA GLU A 107 -3.49 12.25 2.86
C GLU A 107 -2.82 13.49 2.26
N VAL A 108 -1.70 13.89 2.85
CA VAL A 108 -0.87 14.99 2.34
C VAL A 108 0.10 14.43 1.32
N VAL A 109 0.10 14.99 0.11
CA VAL A 109 0.96 14.57 -0.99
C VAL A 109 1.78 15.77 -1.46
N CYS A 110 3.10 15.66 -1.42
CA CYS A 110 4.03 16.71 -1.86
C CYS A 110 4.91 16.19 -3.02
N GLU A 111 5.37 17.08 -3.89
CA GLU A 111 6.35 16.71 -4.93
C GLU A 111 7.75 16.65 -4.29
N GLY A 112 8.36 15.47 -4.32
CA GLY A 112 9.78 15.31 -3.96
C GLY A 112 10.68 16.13 -4.88
N TYR A 113 11.68 16.81 -4.30
CA TYR A 113 12.45 17.84 -5.00
C TYR A 113 13.32 17.26 -6.14
N SER A 114 14.09 16.22 -5.83
CA SER A 114 14.97 15.55 -6.79
C SER A 114 14.36 14.26 -7.35
N SER A 115 13.65 13.53 -6.51
CA SER A 115 13.00 12.24 -6.77
C SER A 115 11.80 12.03 -5.84
N PRO A 116 10.89 11.08 -6.13
CA PRO A 116 9.70 10.86 -5.30
C PRO A 116 9.99 10.42 -3.85
N GLN A 117 11.16 9.82 -3.58
CA GLN A 117 11.59 9.37 -2.25
C GLN A 117 12.60 10.32 -1.57
N ASP A 118 12.74 11.55 -2.07
CA ASP A 118 13.65 12.54 -1.48
C ASP A 118 13.01 13.15 -0.21
N PRO A 119 13.73 13.24 0.93
CA PRO A 119 13.22 13.93 2.12
C PRO A 119 12.97 15.43 1.88
N TYR A 120 13.58 16.01 0.84
CA TYR A 120 13.27 17.36 0.40
C TYR A 120 12.09 17.38 -0.57
N VAL A 121 11.19 18.34 -0.37
CA VAL A 121 10.04 18.60 -1.23
C VAL A 121 10.11 19.98 -1.86
N LEU A 122 9.42 20.15 -2.99
CA LEU A 122 9.30 21.43 -3.67
C LEU A 122 8.36 22.36 -2.88
N LYS A 123 8.83 23.57 -2.58
CA LYS A 123 8.05 24.57 -1.86
C LYS A 123 6.73 24.89 -2.58
N GLY A 124 5.61 24.68 -1.87
CA GLY A 124 4.26 24.95 -2.38
C GLY A 124 3.65 23.80 -3.21
N SER A 125 4.34 22.66 -3.30
CA SER A 125 3.89 21.51 -4.08
C SER A 125 2.91 20.60 -3.35
N CYS A 126 2.75 20.77 -2.03
CA CYS A 126 1.89 19.94 -1.22
C CYS A 126 0.40 20.20 -1.51
N GLY A 127 -0.34 19.12 -1.72
CA GLY A 127 -1.80 19.06 -1.79
C GLY A 127 -2.35 18.05 -0.78
N VAL A 128 -3.67 18.04 -0.58
CA VAL A 128 -4.36 17.04 0.25
C VAL A 128 -5.48 16.36 -0.52
N GLU A 129 -5.44 15.04 -0.48
CA GLU A 129 -6.55 14.19 -0.83
C GLU A 129 -7.36 13.87 0.44
N TYR A 130 -8.65 14.21 0.44
CA TYR A 130 -9.51 14.04 1.61
C TYR A 130 -10.78 13.28 1.27
N LYS A 131 -11.25 12.48 2.23
CA LYS A 131 -12.53 11.78 2.15
C LYS A 131 -13.57 12.50 2.99
N LEU A 132 -14.74 12.75 2.41
CA LEU A 132 -15.95 13.14 3.13
C LEU A 132 -16.80 11.91 3.43
N ILE A 133 -17.29 11.82 4.67
CA ILE A 133 -18.15 10.74 5.15
C ILE A 133 -19.42 11.37 5.72
N LEU A 134 -20.57 10.76 5.44
CA LEU A 134 -21.85 11.17 6.02
C LEU A 134 -21.86 10.87 7.53
N THR A 135 -22.31 11.82 8.33
CA THR A 135 -22.66 11.61 9.74
C THR A 135 -24.06 11.00 9.85
N ASP A 136 -24.53 10.68 11.05
CA ASP A 136 -25.89 10.18 11.24
C ASP A 136 -26.96 11.18 10.74
N GLU A 137 -26.69 12.48 10.87
CA GLU A 137 -27.55 13.52 10.29
C GLU A 137 -27.50 13.50 8.77
N GLY A 138 -26.31 13.33 8.19
CA GLY A 138 -26.14 13.19 6.74
C GLY A 138 -26.89 12.00 6.16
N HIS A 139 -26.89 10.85 6.84
CA HIS A 139 -27.66 9.68 6.41
C HIS A 139 -29.17 9.92 6.48
N ARG A 140 -29.67 10.70 7.46
CA ARG A 140 -31.09 11.07 7.54
C ARG A 140 -31.49 12.07 6.46
N ARG A 141 -30.62 13.04 6.14
CA ARG A 141 -30.89 14.08 5.13
C ARG A 141 -30.68 13.57 3.70
N TYR A 142 -29.75 12.65 3.50
CA TYR A 142 -29.39 12.07 2.20
C TYR A 142 -29.42 10.54 2.24
N PRO A 143 -30.61 9.92 2.42
CA PRO A 143 -30.73 8.47 2.56
C PRO A 143 -30.21 7.72 1.33
N ASP A 144 -30.39 8.27 0.13
CA ASP A 144 -29.93 7.68 -1.14
C ASP A 144 -28.40 7.67 -1.29
N LEU A 145 -27.69 8.46 -0.48
CA LEU A 145 -26.23 8.56 -0.50
C LEU A 145 -25.55 7.75 0.62
N GLY A 146 -26.30 7.37 1.65
CA GLY A 146 -25.84 6.61 2.81
C GLY A 146 -25.76 5.10 2.57
N GLY A 147 -26.39 4.61 1.50
CA GLY A 147 -26.22 3.24 1.03
C GLY A 147 -24.83 3.09 0.42
N GLY A 148 -23.88 2.55 1.20
CA GLY A 148 -22.62 2.09 0.66
C GLY A 148 -22.91 1.29 -0.60
N GLY A 149 -22.40 1.78 -1.73
CA GLY A 149 -22.53 1.14 -3.03
C GLY A 149 -21.85 -0.22 -2.98
N GLY A 150 -22.54 -1.21 -2.42
CA GLY A 150 -22.51 -2.55 -2.94
C GLY A 150 -23.04 -2.42 -4.34
N SER A 151 -22.12 -2.38 -5.30
CA SER A 151 -22.43 -2.58 -6.71
C SER A 151 -23.05 -3.98 -6.81
N SER A 152 -24.37 -4.04 -6.63
CA SER A 152 -25.15 -5.26 -6.79
C SER A 152 -25.23 -5.55 -8.27
N GLY A 153 -24.31 -6.39 -8.75
CA GLY A 153 -24.52 -7.24 -9.92
C GLY A 153 -24.59 -6.52 -11.27
N ASP A 154 -23.69 -5.57 -11.54
CA ASP A 154 -23.29 -5.34 -12.92
C ASP A 154 -22.29 -6.46 -13.27
N GLY A 155 -22.75 -7.45 -14.02
CA GLY A 155 -21.88 -8.45 -14.63
C GLY A 155 -20.99 -7.78 -15.65
N SER A 156 -19.89 -7.17 -15.18
CA SER A 156 -18.90 -6.60 -16.08
C SER A 156 -18.48 -7.69 -17.05
N LEU A 157 -18.45 -7.38 -18.35
CA LEU A 157 -18.06 -8.35 -19.39
C LEU A 157 -16.79 -9.13 -19.03
N PRO A 158 -15.73 -8.53 -18.43
CA PRO A 158 -14.58 -9.27 -17.96
C PRO A 158 -14.91 -10.30 -16.86
N THR A 159 -15.76 -9.95 -15.89
CA THR A 159 -16.15 -10.85 -14.80
C THR A 159 -16.98 -12.03 -15.32
N TRP A 160 -17.95 -11.78 -16.21
CA TRP A 160 -18.76 -12.86 -16.78
C TRP A 160 -17.94 -13.78 -17.68
N VAL A 161 -17.07 -13.22 -18.52
CA VAL A 161 -16.15 -14.01 -19.37
C VAL A 161 -15.21 -14.88 -18.53
N PHE A 162 -14.67 -14.35 -17.43
CA PHE A 162 -13.84 -15.12 -16.51
C PHE A 162 -14.58 -16.32 -15.93
N TRP A 163 -15.81 -16.12 -15.43
CA TRP A 163 -16.60 -17.20 -14.85
C TRP A 163 -17.02 -18.25 -15.88
N VAL A 164 -17.43 -17.84 -17.09
CA VAL A 164 -17.76 -18.78 -18.18
C VAL A 164 -16.54 -19.62 -18.56
N PHE A 165 -15.38 -18.98 -18.76
CA PHE A 165 -14.13 -19.69 -19.07
C PHE A 165 -13.74 -20.65 -17.95
N PHE A 166 -13.78 -20.20 -16.70
CA PHE A 166 -13.45 -21.02 -15.53
C PHE A 166 -14.37 -22.24 -15.41
N THR A 167 -15.68 -22.07 -15.57
CA THR A 167 -16.65 -23.18 -15.53
C THR A 167 -16.41 -24.17 -16.67
N VAL A 168 -16.12 -23.70 -17.89
CA VAL A 168 -15.79 -24.57 -19.03
C VAL A 168 -14.54 -25.41 -18.74
N VAL A 169 -13.48 -24.79 -18.20
CA VAL A 169 -12.24 -25.49 -17.83
C VAL A 169 -12.51 -26.55 -16.75
N VAL A 170 -13.28 -26.22 -15.71
CA VAL A 170 -13.65 -27.16 -14.65
C VAL A 170 -14.43 -28.35 -15.21
N VAL A 171 -15.41 -28.11 -16.10
CA VAL A 171 -16.18 -29.18 -16.75
C VAL A 171 -15.27 -30.07 -17.62
N ILE A 172 -14.30 -29.50 -18.32
CA ILE A 172 -13.31 -30.28 -19.10
C ILE A 172 -12.43 -31.13 -18.18
N ILE A 173 -11.94 -30.59 -17.08
CA ILE A 173 -11.09 -31.34 -16.12
C ILE A 173 -11.88 -32.48 -15.46
N VAL A 174 -13.11 -32.20 -15.01
CA VAL A 174 -13.98 -33.23 -14.41
C VAL A 174 -14.42 -34.26 -15.46
N GLY A 175 -14.72 -33.81 -16.68
CA GLY A 175 -15.08 -34.69 -17.80
C GLY A 175 -13.93 -35.60 -18.25
N THR A 176 -12.68 -35.14 -18.20
CA THR A 176 -11.52 -35.97 -18.55
C THR A 176 -11.17 -36.96 -17.44
N THR A 177 -11.29 -36.57 -16.17
CA THR A 177 -11.04 -37.48 -15.03
C THR A 177 -12.10 -38.59 -14.92
N THR A 178 -13.37 -38.29 -15.20
CA THR A 178 -14.46 -39.29 -15.23
C THR A 178 -14.36 -40.24 -16.44
N ARG A 179 -13.94 -39.77 -17.61
CA ARG A 179 -13.68 -40.64 -18.77
C ARG A 179 -12.49 -41.59 -18.55
N MET A 180 -11.51 -41.21 -17.74
CA MET A 180 -10.37 -42.06 -17.37
C MET A 180 -10.78 -43.20 -16.42
N THR A 181 -11.88 -43.06 -15.66
CA THR A 181 -12.39 -44.14 -14.81
C THR A 181 -13.19 -45.22 -15.56
N GLU A 182 -13.68 -44.93 -16.76
CA GLU A 182 -14.32 -45.95 -17.62
C GLU A 182 -13.29 -46.74 -18.44
N ALA A 183 -12.13 -46.14 -18.76
CA ALA A 183 -11.07 -46.79 -19.53
C ALA A 183 -10.27 -47.86 -18.73
N THR A 184 -10.32 -47.85 -17.39
CA THR A 184 -9.67 -48.86 -16.54
C THR A 184 -10.56 -50.06 -16.19
N ALA A 185 -11.85 -50.05 -16.57
CA ALA A 185 -12.73 -51.22 -16.42
C ALA A 185 -12.55 -52.27 -17.54
N ALA A 186 -11.77 -51.97 -18.59
CA ALA A 186 -11.59 -52.85 -19.76
C ALA A 186 -10.32 -53.74 -19.72
N SER A 187 -9.62 -53.87 -18.58
CA SER A 187 -8.47 -54.79 -18.46
C SER A 187 -8.49 -55.59 -17.16
N ALA A 188 -9.61 -56.26 -16.87
CA ALA A 188 -9.67 -57.31 -15.86
C ALA A 188 -10.27 -58.59 -16.47
N ALA A 189 -9.56 -59.23 -17.40
CA ALA A 189 -9.96 -60.52 -17.95
C ALA A 189 -8.78 -61.35 -18.51
N VAL A 190 -7.83 -61.78 -17.67
CA VAL A 190 -6.99 -63.00 -17.83
C VAL A 190 -6.39 -63.30 -16.44
N GLY A 191 -6.47 -64.45 -15.79
CA GLY A 191 -7.13 -65.73 -15.94
C GLY A 191 -6.74 -66.53 -14.68
N VAL A 192 -7.72 -67.08 -13.96
CA VAL A 192 -7.50 -67.90 -12.77
C VAL A 192 -7.52 -69.37 -13.16
N LEU A 193 -6.38 -70.05 -13.06
CA LEU A 193 -6.16 -71.50 -12.96
C LEU A 193 -4.75 -71.60 -12.32
N GLY A 194 -4.54 -71.87 -11.04
CA GLY A 194 -5.07 -72.96 -10.23
C GLY A 194 -3.95 -74.00 -10.04
N ALA A 195 -3.21 -73.96 -8.91
CA ALA A 195 -2.60 -75.12 -8.23
C ALA A 195 -1.65 -74.68 -7.09
N GLY A 196 -1.80 -75.30 -5.91
CA GLY A 196 -0.64 -75.82 -5.17
C GLY A 196 -0.15 -75.05 -3.94
N LEU A 197 -0.67 -75.44 -2.78
CA LEU A 197 0.07 -75.84 -1.57
C LEU A 197 0.95 -74.80 -0.81
N ALA A 198 0.39 -74.37 0.32
CA ALA A 198 0.87 -74.67 1.69
C ALA A 198 1.75 -73.67 2.48
N VAL A 199 1.43 -73.67 3.79
CA VAL A 199 2.19 -73.29 5.02
C VAL A 199 2.37 -71.77 5.33
N PRO A 200 2.53 -71.38 6.62
CA PRO A 200 1.53 -70.61 7.36
C PRO A 200 2.12 -69.38 8.07
N ALA A 201 1.27 -68.73 8.86
CA ALA A 201 1.52 -67.62 9.79
C ALA A 201 2.95 -67.49 10.36
N LEU A 202 3.47 -66.26 10.40
CA LEU A 202 4.28 -65.79 11.52
C LEU A 202 4.32 -64.24 11.60
N LEU A 203 3.99 -63.76 12.80
CA LEU A 203 4.44 -62.54 13.49
C LEU A 203 4.48 -61.17 12.77
N GLY A 204 3.55 -60.30 13.19
CA GLY A 204 3.86 -59.19 14.10
C GLY A 204 4.58 -57.98 13.53
N LEU A 205 3.85 -56.88 13.29
CA LEU A 205 4.39 -55.53 13.47
C LEU A 205 3.35 -54.61 14.13
N THR A 206 3.87 -53.92 15.14
CA THR A 206 3.27 -52.94 16.05
C THR A 206 2.77 -51.67 15.36
N PRO A 207 1.73 -50.99 15.87
CA PRO A 207 1.37 -49.64 15.44
C PRO A 207 2.33 -48.59 16.04
N ALA A 208 2.84 -47.71 15.18
CA ALA A 208 3.64 -46.54 15.56
C ALA A 208 2.76 -45.44 16.20
N PRO A 209 3.31 -44.62 17.11
CA PRO A 209 2.55 -43.71 17.96
C PRO A 209 2.14 -42.40 17.28
N ALA A 210 0.99 -41.88 17.73
CA ALA A 210 0.44 -40.58 17.36
C ALA A 210 1.31 -39.42 17.85
N LEU A 211 1.62 -38.50 16.94
CA LEU A 211 2.25 -37.20 17.23
C LEU A 211 1.22 -36.24 17.83
N ALA A 212 1.42 -35.87 19.10
CA ALA A 212 0.70 -34.81 19.77
C ALA A 212 1.23 -33.44 19.32
N LEU A 213 0.34 -32.57 18.84
CA LEU A 213 0.62 -31.17 18.54
C LEU A 213 0.53 -30.35 19.83
N ASP A 214 1.66 -29.73 20.19
CA ASP A 214 1.84 -28.83 21.33
C ASP A 214 1.20 -27.46 21.02
N THR A 215 0.03 -27.19 21.59
CA THR A 215 -0.63 -25.88 21.51
C THR A 215 -0.08 -24.95 22.59
N LYS A 216 1.01 -24.25 22.28
CA LYS A 216 1.49 -23.14 23.10
C LYS A 216 0.75 -21.85 22.74
N ALA A 217 -0.25 -21.50 23.56
CA ALA A 217 -0.93 -20.21 23.48
C ALA A 217 0.01 -19.05 23.87
N PRO A 218 -0.06 -17.89 23.20
CA PRO A 218 0.72 -16.71 23.58
C PRO A 218 0.09 -16.00 24.78
N ALA A 219 0.94 -15.57 25.72
CA ALA A 219 0.57 -14.84 26.92
C ALA A 219 0.01 -13.45 26.58
N LEU A 220 -1.12 -13.12 27.22
CA LEU A 220 -1.72 -11.79 27.21
C LEU A 220 -0.84 -10.79 27.97
N VAL A 221 -0.49 -9.69 27.32
CA VAL A 221 0.16 -8.51 27.94
C VAL A 221 -0.94 -7.66 28.58
N GLN A 222 -0.82 -7.40 29.88
CA GLN A 222 -1.71 -6.47 30.60
C GLN A 222 -1.25 -5.02 30.36
N PRO A 223 -2.18 -4.05 30.21
CA PRO A 223 -1.86 -2.64 30.09
C PRO A 223 -1.44 -2.05 31.44
N ALA A 224 -0.39 -1.23 31.41
CA ALA A 224 0.13 -0.50 32.56
C ALA A 224 -0.83 0.62 33.00
N ASP A 225 -1.00 0.74 34.32
CA ASP A 225 -1.75 1.79 35.00
C ASP A 225 -1.11 3.17 34.78
N VAL A 226 -1.92 4.15 34.39
CA VAL A 226 -1.54 5.57 34.27
C VAL A 226 -2.01 6.30 35.52
N GLU A 227 -1.07 6.72 36.36
CA GLU A 227 -1.29 7.60 37.51
C GLU A 227 -1.29 9.08 37.05
N PRO A 228 -2.29 9.90 37.42
CA PRO A 228 -2.32 11.31 37.04
C PRO A 228 -1.65 12.21 38.10
N LEU A 229 -0.86 13.18 37.62
CA LEU A 229 -0.46 14.41 38.34
C LEU A 229 -1.42 15.55 37.99
#